data_AF-A0A2R6GWS9-F1
#
_entry.id   AF-A0A2R6GWS9-F1
#
_cell.length_a   1.000
_cell.length_b   1.000
_cell.length_c   1.000
_cell.angle_alpha   90.00
_cell.angle_beta   90.00
_cell.angle_gamma   90.00
#
_symmetry.space_group_name_H-M   'P 1'
#
loop_
_entity.id
_entity.type
_entity.pdbx_description
1 polymer ?
#
loop_
_entity_poly.entity_id
_entity_poly.type
_entity_poly.pdbx_seq_one_letter_code
_entity_poly.pdbx_strand_id
1 'polypeptide(L)'
;MVASDRGQVLLLGGLAIAIVFLTAIPLSNSLVVTESASTSETVGDIDSAAQREADVERGVRRVLAGVNTSNLTAVNQSLRDFSANYSAVSGQGDGVYVNASVNPDASGRSLNRSELSNPGNNGTQPWDPVNNTTWISTFTIGVNETLGGGNPFEVTVTNSTGSTVYTLTATKSGSDIEVTTDDGSSVQSCGPADNVSVDLLAGTCSYGGTTESVASFSGSGETYDITFEDGGGSTEGDLTFVGAGNFYNDSQTSVVNLAVDLTFIGPDTSYTRTIWLSGDPLSSVARASPADGALYTGSGSGILQITGNNSATSTINTSSEPKGLGPASDVDSDGTIEVPYVDGSGDLRLVTSDGDETLLVDGSSSNIDNDKTRLAVGTWNGSDPSVFYANDTSAISRVEPGEDPVLVAEPDNGANAVIGSADIDGDGTDELVFADGSQTLRYLEDDGSTETIPNSGGVSLGSSDGIGSGGIADYDGDGEVAVAAVDGGNNIVIADASGDESIGSSDVDGGTAPDATQSPPTAADIDDDGVPELMYVSNTDGNITYLDNIEAGYGSGNIEIRKLTDEDGDPIPGDPETGVT
;
A
#
# COMPACT_ATOMS: atom_id res chain seq x y z
N MET A 1 -26.78 59.13 61.29
CA MET A 1 -27.58 58.26 60.39
C MET A 1 -26.70 57.81 59.24
N VAL A 2 -25.65 57.00 59.48
CA VAL A 2 -24.65 56.61 58.44
C VAL A 2 -23.98 55.24 58.73
N ALA A 3 -24.61 54.34 59.49
CA ALA A 3 -23.96 53.05 59.84
C ALA A 3 -24.74 51.81 59.41
N SER A 4 -26.08 51.86 59.24
CA SER A 4 -26.85 50.68 58.83
C SER A 4 -26.87 50.42 57.32
N ASP A 5 -26.56 51.41 56.48
CA ASP A 5 -26.71 51.27 55.03
C ASP A 5 -25.50 50.61 54.35
N ARG A 6 -24.33 50.60 54.98
CA ARG A 6 -23.12 49.98 54.40
C ARG A 6 -23.15 48.45 54.46
N GLY A 7 -23.78 47.88 55.48
CA GLY A 7 -23.92 46.42 55.61
C GLY A 7 -24.86 45.83 54.56
N GLN A 8 -25.93 46.53 54.21
CA GLN A 8 -26.88 46.07 53.19
C GLN A 8 -26.32 46.18 51.78
N VAL A 9 -25.52 47.21 51.49
CA VAL A 9 -24.87 47.35 50.17
C VAL A 9 -23.81 46.26 49.95
N LEU A 10 -23.06 45.87 50.98
CA LEU A 10 -22.10 44.76 50.89
C LEU A 10 -22.79 43.40 50.70
N LEU A 11 -23.93 43.19 51.36
CA LEU A 11 -24.72 41.97 51.21
C LEU A 11 -25.30 41.85 49.79
N LEU A 12 -25.85 42.95 49.26
CA LEU A 12 -26.40 42.98 47.91
C LEU A 12 -25.31 42.84 46.84
N GLY A 13 -24.13 43.46 47.06
CA GLY A 13 -22.97 43.30 46.17
C GLY A 13 -22.43 41.88 46.15
N GLY A 14 -22.30 41.24 47.32
CA GLY A 14 -21.86 39.85 47.43
C GLY A 14 -22.83 38.86 46.78
N LEU A 15 -24.13 39.08 46.94
CA LEU A 15 -25.16 38.24 46.31
C LEU A 15 -25.15 38.39 44.78
N ALA A 16 -24.99 39.61 44.27
CA ALA A 16 -24.91 39.85 42.83
C ALA A 16 -23.68 39.15 42.19
N ILE A 17 -22.52 39.20 42.85
CA ILE A 17 -21.31 38.52 42.38
C ILE A 17 -21.49 36.99 42.42
N ALA A 18 -22.07 36.45 43.49
CA ALA A 18 -22.33 35.02 43.60
C ALA A 18 -23.26 34.50 42.50
N ILE A 19 -24.30 35.27 42.14
CA ILE A 19 -25.21 34.93 41.05
C ILE A 19 -24.47 34.92 39.71
N VAL A 20 -23.61 35.92 39.45
CA VAL A 20 -22.82 35.97 38.21
C VAL A 20 -21.91 34.74 38.08
N PHE A 21 -21.23 34.33 39.15
CA PHE A 21 -20.39 33.12 39.14
C PHE A 21 -21.21 31.84 38.98
N LEU A 22 -22.37 31.73 39.66
CA LEU A 22 -23.28 30.59 39.52
C LEU A 22 -23.90 30.48 38.12
N THR A 23 -24.04 31.59 37.39
CA THR A 23 -24.51 31.57 35.99
C THR A 23 -23.37 31.38 34.99
N ALA A 24 -22.16 31.84 35.29
CA ALA A 24 -21.01 31.74 34.39
C ALA A 24 -20.40 30.34 34.34
N ILE A 25 -20.41 29.59 35.45
CA ILE A 25 -19.84 28.24 35.52
C ILE A 25 -20.59 27.24 34.61
N PRO A 26 -21.95 27.18 34.60
CA PRO A 26 -22.67 26.33 33.66
C PRO A 26 -22.50 26.78 32.21
N LEU A 27 -22.48 28.09 31.94
CA LEU A 27 -22.31 28.61 30.58
C LEU A 27 -20.91 28.34 30.01
N SER A 28 -19.86 28.37 30.84
CA SER A 28 -18.51 28.01 30.44
C SER A 28 -18.39 26.51 30.17
N ASN A 29 -19.03 25.66 30.97
CA ASN A 29 -19.05 24.22 30.72
C ASN A 29 -19.92 23.86 29.50
N SER A 30 -20.99 24.61 29.22
CA SER A 30 -21.80 24.40 28.00
C SER A 30 -21.09 24.87 26.73
N LEU A 31 -20.24 25.90 26.78
CA LEU A 31 -19.46 26.36 25.63
C LEU A 31 -18.35 25.36 25.26
N VAL A 32 -17.63 24.81 26.25
CA VAL A 32 -16.61 23.77 26.00
C VAL A 32 -17.24 22.49 25.44
N VAL A 33 -18.41 22.09 25.91
CA VAL A 33 -19.14 20.92 25.39
C VAL A 33 -19.74 21.16 23.99
N THR A 34 -20.03 22.41 23.62
CA THR A 34 -20.57 22.73 22.29
C THR A 34 -19.45 22.87 21.24
N GLU A 35 -18.28 23.38 21.62
CA GLU A 35 -17.10 23.37 20.73
C GLU A 35 -16.58 21.94 20.52
N SER A 36 -16.54 21.10 21.55
CA SER A 36 -16.12 19.69 21.42
C SER A 36 -17.10 18.82 20.63
N ALA A 37 -18.41 19.07 20.76
CA ALA A 37 -19.43 18.30 20.03
C ALA A 37 -19.50 18.66 18.54
N SER A 38 -19.21 19.90 18.16
CA SER A 38 -19.24 20.30 16.74
C SER A 38 -18.03 19.79 15.94
N THR A 39 -16.89 19.63 16.60
CA THR A 39 -15.70 19.02 15.99
C THR A 39 -15.80 17.49 15.95
N SER A 40 -16.41 16.84 16.95
CA SER A 40 -16.58 15.38 16.95
C SER A 40 -17.58 14.89 15.90
N GLU A 41 -18.69 15.63 15.66
CA GLU A 41 -19.65 15.27 14.60
C GLU A 41 -19.02 15.41 13.20
N THR A 42 -18.16 16.40 12.99
CA THR A 42 -17.51 16.60 11.67
C THR A 42 -16.39 15.61 11.41
N VAL A 43 -15.63 15.20 12.45
CA VAL A 43 -14.57 14.18 12.34
C VAL A 43 -15.18 12.78 12.19
N GLY A 44 -16.22 12.43 12.97
CA GLY A 44 -16.93 11.16 12.83
C GLY A 44 -17.62 10.98 11.48
N ASP A 45 -18.14 12.06 10.88
CA ASP A 45 -18.72 12.03 9.52
C ASP A 45 -17.65 11.85 8.42
N ILE A 46 -16.41 12.32 8.66
CA ILE A 46 -15.27 12.15 7.74
C ILE A 46 -14.71 10.72 7.86
N ASP A 47 -14.53 10.21 9.08
CA ASP A 47 -14.06 8.84 9.32
C ASP A 47 -15.06 7.80 8.81
N SER A 48 -16.36 8.03 9.03
CA SER A 48 -17.44 7.18 8.48
C SER A 48 -17.52 7.24 6.95
N ALA A 49 -17.08 8.33 6.32
CA ALA A 49 -17.02 8.43 4.86
C ALA A 49 -15.82 7.66 4.31
N ALA A 50 -14.63 7.81 4.91
CA ALA A 50 -13.42 7.08 4.53
C ALA A 50 -13.56 5.56 4.71
N GLN A 51 -14.11 5.11 5.84
CA GLN A 51 -14.41 3.69 6.09
C GLN A 51 -15.40 3.13 5.06
N ARG A 52 -16.47 3.87 4.77
CA ARG A 52 -17.46 3.47 3.76
C ARG A 52 -16.87 3.40 2.35
N GLU A 53 -15.93 4.28 2.03
CA GLU A 53 -15.17 4.22 0.79
C GLU A 53 -14.33 2.94 0.70
N ALA A 54 -13.59 2.63 1.76
CA ALA A 54 -12.75 1.43 1.84
C ALA A 54 -13.58 0.14 1.69
N ASP A 55 -14.75 0.06 2.33
CA ASP A 55 -15.66 -1.08 2.22
C ASP A 55 -16.24 -1.25 0.81
N VAL A 56 -16.64 -0.15 0.19
CA VAL A 56 -17.13 -0.15 -1.19
C VAL A 56 -16.02 -0.60 -2.13
N GLU A 57 -14.82 -0.08 -1.96
CA GLU A 57 -13.66 -0.45 -2.76
C GLU A 57 -13.31 -1.93 -2.59
N ARG A 58 -13.22 -2.44 -1.36
CA ARG A 58 -12.97 -3.85 -1.04
C ARG A 58 -14.06 -4.74 -1.66
N GLY A 59 -15.32 -4.33 -1.55
CA GLY A 59 -16.46 -5.01 -2.15
C GLY A 59 -16.40 -5.07 -3.68
N VAL A 60 -16.05 -3.95 -4.33
CA VAL A 60 -15.87 -3.89 -5.79
C VAL A 60 -14.70 -4.76 -6.24
N ARG A 61 -13.57 -4.73 -5.54
CA ARG A 61 -12.40 -5.59 -5.78
C ARG A 61 -12.78 -7.06 -5.69
N ARG A 62 -13.48 -7.48 -4.63
CA ARG A 62 -13.97 -8.86 -4.45
C ARG A 62 -14.93 -9.30 -5.56
N VAL A 63 -15.87 -8.45 -5.96
CA VAL A 63 -16.82 -8.77 -7.03
C VAL A 63 -16.11 -8.94 -8.38
N LEU A 64 -15.07 -8.14 -8.63
CA LEU A 64 -14.34 -8.17 -9.89
C LEU A 64 -13.24 -9.23 -9.95
N ALA A 65 -12.73 -9.72 -8.80
CA ALA A 65 -11.79 -10.85 -8.74
C ALA A 65 -12.34 -12.13 -9.40
N GLY A 66 -13.65 -12.35 -9.35
CA GLY A 66 -14.31 -13.49 -9.99
C GLY A 66 -14.75 -13.26 -11.45
N VAL A 67 -14.45 -12.10 -12.04
CA VAL A 67 -14.97 -11.69 -13.36
C VAL A 67 -13.81 -11.56 -14.34
N ASN A 68 -13.97 -12.10 -15.54
CA ASN A 68 -13.02 -11.85 -16.62
C ASN A 68 -13.06 -10.36 -17.01
N THR A 69 -12.07 -9.60 -16.53
CA THR A 69 -11.95 -8.14 -16.68
C THR A 69 -11.80 -7.69 -18.13
N SER A 70 -11.37 -8.57 -19.04
CA SER A 70 -11.36 -8.32 -20.49
C SER A 70 -12.77 -8.25 -21.11
N ASN A 71 -13.78 -8.79 -20.43
CA ASN A 71 -15.18 -8.70 -20.84
C ASN A 71 -15.90 -7.57 -20.10
N LEU A 72 -15.77 -6.35 -20.63
CA LEU A 72 -16.40 -5.15 -20.06
C LEU A 72 -17.92 -5.27 -19.90
N THR A 73 -18.59 -6.14 -20.66
CA THR A 73 -20.03 -6.36 -20.48
C THR A 73 -20.31 -7.14 -19.18
N ALA A 74 -19.49 -8.15 -18.88
CA ALA A 74 -19.59 -8.91 -17.64
C ALA A 74 -19.20 -8.04 -16.43
N VAL A 75 -18.10 -7.27 -16.54
CA VAL A 75 -17.68 -6.30 -15.52
C VAL A 75 -18.78 -5.29 -15.20
N ASN A 76 -19.34 -4.64 -16.24
CA ASN A 76 -20.41 -3.66 -16.04
C ASN A 76 -21.67 -4.29 -15.42
N GLN A 77 -21.96 -5.55 -15.72
CA GLN A 77 -23.09 -6.25 -15.10
C GLN A 77 -22.81 -6.52 -13.61
N SER A 78 -21.64 -7.03 -13.27
CA SER A 78 -21.24 -7.29 -11.88
C SER A 78 -21.19 -6.03 -11.03
N LEU A 79 -20.67 -4.92 -11.56
CA LEU A 79 -20.67 -3.62 -10.88
C LEU A 79 -22.08 -3.07 -10.64
N ARG A 80 -23.00 -3.26 -11.60
CA ARG A 80 -24.41 -2.88 -11.41
C ARG A 80 -25.09 -3.71 -10.33
N ASP A 81 -24.83 -5.01 -10.32
CA ASP A 81 -25.40 -5.93 -9.33
C ASP A 81 -24.83 -5.62 -7.93
N PHE A 82 -23.53 -5.34 -7.83
CA PHE A 82 -22.91 -4.81 -6.61
C PHE A 82 -23.57 -3.51 -6.14
N SER A 83 -23.64 -2.50 -7.02
CA SER A 83 -24.22 -1.19 -6.69
C SER A 83 -25.66 -1.30 -6.21
N ALA A 84 -26.46 -2.16 -6.83
CA ALA A 84 -27.85 -2.41 -6.45
C ALA A 84 -27.96 -3.11 -5.10
N ASN A 85 -27.12 -4.11 -4.84
CA ASN A 85 -27.11 -4.85 -3.57
C ASN A 85 -26.60 -3.99 -2.42
N TYR A 86 -25.47 -3.32 -2.61
CA TYR A 86 -24.88 -2.42 -1.62
C TYR A 86 -25.86 -1.30 -1.27
N SER A 87 -26.40 -0.61 -2.28
CA SER A 87 -27.40 0.46 -2.07
C SER A 87 -28.70 -0.02 -1.42
N ALA A 88 -29.08 -1.29 -1.59
CA ALA A 88 -30.26 -1.84 -0.92
C ALA A 88 -30.03 -2.12 0.57
N VAL A 89 -28.78 -2.41 0.96
CA VAL A 89 -28.36 -2.65 2.34
C VAL A 89 -28.04 -1.32 3.04
N SER A 90 -27.18 -0.47 2.45
CA SER A 90 -26.77 0.83 3.00
C SER A 90 -27.91 1.86 3.02
N GLY A 91 -28.77 1.85 1.99
CA GLY A 91 -29.89 2.78 1.85
C GLY A 91 -31.00 2.60 2.89
N GLN A 92 -31.00 1.51 3.69
CA GLN A 92 -31.91 1.33 4.82
C GLN A 92 -31.38 1.90 6.15
N GLY A 93 -30.07 2.10 6.27
CA GLY A 93 -29.42 2.67 7.46
C GLY A 93 -29.27 4.20 7.37
N ASP A 94 -28.53 4.66 6.36
CA ASP A 94 -27.96 6.03 6.36
C ASP A 94 -28.39 6.90 5.17
N GLY A 95 -29.16 6.35 4.22
CA GLY A 95 -29.64 7.10 3.04
C GLY A 95 -28.55 7.42 2.00
N VAL A 96 -27.38 6.76 2.09
CA VAL A 96 -26.27 6.87 1.14
C VAL A 96 -26.34 5.74 0.10
N TYR A 97 -26.24 6.11 -1.17
CA TYR A 97 -26.25 5.21 -2.32
C TYR A 97 -24.87 5.19 -2.98
N VAL A 98 -24.51 4.04 -3.52
CA VAL A 98 -23.24 3.83 -4.22
C VAL A 98 -23.53 3.35 -5.62
N ASN A 99 -22.90 3.98 -6.60
CA ASN A 99 -22.92 3.56 -7.99
C ASN A 99 -21.50 3.36 -8.48
N ALA A 100 -21.14 2.11 -8.74
CA ALA A 100 -19.88 1.71 -9.34
C ALA A 100 -20.05 1.51 -10.86
N SER A 101 -19.17 2.12 -11.64
CA SER A 101 -19.16 1.97 -13.10
C SER A 101 -17.74 1.99 -13.66
N VAL A 102 -17.48 1.22 -14.72
CA VAL A 102 -16.17 1.27 -15.39
C VAL A 102 -15.90 2.68 -15.91
N ASN A 103 -14.69 3.19 -15.63
CA ASN A 103 -14.17 4.41 -16.22
C ASN A 103 -13.26 4.04 -17.41
N PRO A 104 -13.77 4.10 -18.65
CA PRO A 104 -13.00 3.69 -19.82
C PRO A 104 -11.85 4.64 -20.13
N ASP A 105 -11.94 5.90 -19.70
CA ASP A 105 -10.96 6.95 -20.01
C ASP A 105 -9.76 6.90 -19.06
N ALA A 106 -9.96 6.41 -17.82
CA ALA A 106 -8.88 6.17 -16.85
C ALA A 106 -8.33 4.73 -16.90
N SER A 107 -9.04 3.80 -17.56
CA SER A 107 -8.62 2.40 -17.68
C SER A 107 -7.43 2.26 -18.63
N GLY A 108 -6.40 1.57 -18.16
CA GLY A 108 -5.23 1.22 -18.93
C GLY A 108 -5.50 0.10 -19.91
N ARG A 109 -4.99 0.26 -21.13
CA ARG A 109 -5.05 -0.75 -22.17
C ARG A 109 -3.67 -1.03 -22.72
N SER A 110 -3.45 -2.30 -23.02
CA SER A 110 -2.28 -2.78 -23.71
C SER A 110 -2.55 -2.87 -25.21
N LEU A 111 -1.67 -2.25 -26.00
CA LEU A 111 -1.56 -2.39 -27.44
C LEU A 111 -0.25 -3.10 -27.74
N ASN A 112 -0.35 -4.31 -28.27
CA ASN A 112 0.79 -5.09 -28.75
C ASN A 112 0.66 -5.27 -30.27
N ARG A 113 1.64 -4.79 -31.03
CA ARG A 113 1.67 -4.96 -32.49
C ARG A 113 3.06 -5.35 -32.97
N SER A 114 3.11 -6.16 -34.02
CA SER A 114 4.34 -6.54 -34.72
C SER A 114 4.57 -5.75 -36.02
N GLU A 115 3.88 -4.61 -36.17
CA GLU A 115 4.06 -3.71 -37.30
C GLU A 115 3.88 -2.26 -36.84
N LEU A 116 4.81 -1.38 -37.20
CA LEU A 116 4.82 0.04 -36.83
C LEU A 116 4.15 0.94 -37.88
N SER A 117 3.36 0.35 -38.79
CA SER A 117 2.74 1.07 -39.91
C SER A 117 1.22 1.23 -39.76
N ASN A 118 0.69 2.27 -40.43
CA ASN A 118 -0.74 2.57 -40.43
C ASN A 118 -1.56 1.40 -41.02
N PRO A 119 -2.44 0.76 -40.23
CA PRO A 119 -3.19 -0.42 -40.67
C PRO A 119 -4.28 -0.09 -41.70
N GLY A 120 -4.70 1.17 -41.83
CA GLY A 120 -5.74 1.60 -42.75
C GLY A 120 -5.26 1.96 -44.16
N ASN A 121 -3.96 2.27 -44.33
CA ASN A 121 -3.44 2.96 -45.53
C ASN A 121 -2.13 2.40 -46.10
N ASN A 122 -1.85 1.10 -45.90
CA ASN A 122 -0.66 0.41 -46.41
C ASN A 122 0.66 1.17 -46.07
N GLY A 123 0.76 1.80 -44.89
CA GLY A 123 1.97 2.50 -44.44
C GLY A 123 2.31 3.82 -45.14
N THR A 124 1.38 4.46 -45.86
CA THR A 124 1.65 5.71 -46.62
C THR A 124 1.27 7.01 -45.91
N GLN A 125 0.71 6.94 -44.70
CA GLN A 125 0.33 8.10 -43.89
C GLN A 125 0.82 7.90 -42.46
N PRO A 126 1.01 9.00 -41.70
CA PRO A 126 1.22 8.92 -40.26
C PRO A 126 0.16 8.05 -39.59
N TRP A 127 0.58 7.35 -38.55
CA TRP A 127 -0.28 6.51 -37.73
C TRP A 127 -0.27 7.04 -36.32
N ASP A 128 -1.43 7.40 -35.80
CA ASP A 128 -1.58 7.85 -34.43
C ASP A 128 -2.14 6.69 -33.60
N PRO A 129 -1.30 5.77 -33.07
CA PRO A 129 -1.77 4.60 -32.33
C PRO A 129 -2.62 4.96 -31.12
N VAL A 130 -2.27 6.05 -30.42
CA VAL A 130 -2.94 6.51 -29.21
C VAL A 130 -2.93 8.04 -29.19
N ASN A 131 -4.09 8.64 -28.88
CA ASN A 131 -4.28 10.09 -28.74
C ASN A 131 -4.88 10.44 -27.38
N ASN A 132 -4.64 11.65 -26.89
CA ASN A 132 -5.05 12.15 -25.56
C ASN A 132 -4.69 11.17 -24.44
N THR A 133 -3.47 10.67 -24.47
CA THR A 133 -2.97 9.71 -23.49
C THR A 133 -2.77 10.40 -22.15
N THR A 134 -3.43 9.95 -21.08
CA THR A 134 -3.39 10.57 -19.74
C THR A 134 -2.28 10.01 -18.86
N TRP A 135 -1.94 8.74 -19.02
CA TRP A 135 -0.81 8.10 -18.36
C TRP A 135 -0.28 6.94 -19.22
N ILE A 136 0.99 6.62 -19.03
CA ILE A 136 1.71 5.57 -19.76
C ILE A 136 2.57 4.80 -18.75
N SER A 137 2.40 3.49 -18.67
CA SER A 137 3.23 2.61 -17.82
C SER A 137 4.22 1.76 -18.63
N THR A 138 3.97 1.59 -19.93
CA THR A 138 4.90 0.87 -20.81
C THR A 138 4.91 1.54 -22.16
N PHE A 139 6.09 1.86 -22.68
CA PHE A 139 6.25 2.36 -24.03
C PHE A 139 7.56 1.86 -24.64
N THR A 140 7.48 0.68 -25.25
CA THR A 140 8.63 -0.01 -25.84
C THR A 140 8.45 -0.14 -27.34
N ILE A 141 9.50 0.15 -28.09
CA ILE A 141 9.53 0.09 -29.55
C ILE A 141 10.70 -0.79 -29.99
N GLY A 142 10.40 -1.89 -30.67
CA GLY A 142 11.35 -2.71 -31.41
C GLY A 142 11.45 -2.27 -32.86
N VAL A 143 12.64 -1.97 -33.34
CA VAL A 143 12.92 -1.63 -34.75
C VAL A 143 13.78 -2.73 -35.36
N ASN A 144 13.28 -3.34 -36.45
CA ASN A 144 13.92 -4.48 -37.10
C ASN A 144 14.47 -4.08 -38.50
N GLU A 145 15.32 -4.94 -39.10
CA GLU A 145 16.13 -4.68 -40.31
C GLU A 145 15.39 -4.07 -41.55
N THR A 146 14.06 -4.18 -41.62
CA THR A 146 13.25 -3.75 -42.76
C THR A 146 12.74 -2.32 -42.62
N LEU A 147 13.64 -1.33 -42.51
CA LEU A 147 13.29 0.08 -42.73
C LEU A 147 13.21 0.33 -44.25
N GLY A 148 11.99 0.56 -44.75
CA GLY A 148 11.70 0.71 -46.17
C GLY A 148 12.52 1.81 -46.85
N GLY A 149 13.48 1.43 -47.70
CA GLY A 149 14.07 2.34 -48.70
C GLY A 149 15.06 3.41 -48.21
N GLY A 150 15.50 3.37 -46.95
CA GLY A 150 16.50 4.31 -46.40
C GLY A 150 15.93 5.66 -45.95
N ASN A 151 14.61 5.80 -45.85
CA ASN A 151 13.98 6.93 -45.18
C ASN A 151 13.87 6.65 -43.68
N PRO A 152 13.98 7.67 -42.81
CA PRO A 152 13.85 7.49 -41.37
C PRO A 152 12.42 7.12 -40.99
N PHE A 153 12.30 6.30 -39.95
CA PHE A 153 11.07 6.09 -39.19
C PHE A 153 11.10 7.02 -37.98
N GLU A 154 10.03 7.77 -37.76
CA GLU A 154 9.96 8.77 -36.71
C GLU A 154 8.77 8.52 -35.78
N VAL A 155 9.01 8.62 -34.48
CA VAL A 155 7.98 8.61 -33.45
C VAL A 155 8.02 9.96 -32.76
N THR A 156 6.89 10.66 -32.81
CA THR A 156 6.74 11.98 -32.20
C THR A 156 5.73 11.89 -31.07
N VAL A 157 6.11 12.40 -29.90
CA VAL A 157 5.19 12.61 -28.78
C VAL A 157 4.89 14.10 -28.68
N THR A 158 3.62 14.44 -28.80
CA THR A 158 3.14 15.83 -28.77
C THR A 158 2.28 16.02 -27.53
N ASN A 159 2.53 17.09 -26.77
CA ASN A 159 1.70 17.39 -25.60
C ASN A 159 0.39 18.10 -25.98
N SER A 160 -0.48 18.32 -24.99
CA SER A 160 -1.77 19.00 -25.13
C SER A 160 -1.71 20.39 -25.79
N THR A 161 -0.55 21.06 -25.76
CA THR A 161 -0.34 22.37 -26.38
C THR A 161 -0.01 22.30 -27.88
N GLY A 162 0.19 21.10 -28.41
CA GLY A 162 0.66 20.86 -29.77
C GLY A 162 2.18 20.98 -29.93
N SER A 163 2.94 20.98 -28.82
CA SER A 163 4.39 21.03 -28.85
C SER A 163 4.97 19.62 -28.81
N THR A 164 5.90 19.33 -29.71
CA THR A 164 6.70 18.10 -29.65
C THR A 164 7.58 18.12 -28.40
N VAL A 165 7.40 17.12 -27.53
CA VAL A 165 8.16 16.98 -26.28
C VAL A 165 9.19 15.86 -26.35
N TYR A 166 9.04 14.96 -27.32
CA TYR A 166 9.97 13.86 -27.53
C TYR A 166 9.93 13.41 -29.00
N THR A 167 11.08 13.16 -29.58
CA THR A 167 11.21 12.55 -30.91
C THR A 167 12.18 11.38 -30.85
N LEU A 168 11.77 10.24 -31.39
CA LEU A 168 12.65 9.13 -31.72
C LEU A 168 12.74 9.01 -33.24
N THR A 169 13.95 8.90 -33.76
CA THR A 169 14.20 8.72 -35.19
C THR A 169 15.10 7.52 -35.40
N ALA A 170 14.61 6.49 -36.10
CA ALA A 170 15.37 5.32 -36.50
C ALA A 170 15.74 5.41 -37.99
N THR A 171 17.04 5.31 -38.30
CA THR A 171 17.56 5.41 -39.67
C THR A 171 18.41 4.20 -40.02
N LYS A 172 18.25 3.66 -41.24
CA LYS A 172 19.11 2.60 -41.74
C LYS A 172 20.43 3.16 -42.29
N SER A 173 21.55 2.76 -41.70
CA SER A 173 22.92 3.13 -42.08
C SER A 173 23.71 1.89 -42.52
N GLY A 174 23.58 1.50 -43.78
CA GLY A 174 24.21 0.27 -44.29
C GLY A 174 23.43 -0.99 -43.90
N SER A 175 24.08 -1.93 -43.20
CA SER A 175 23.41 -3.08 -42.56
C SER A 175 22.70 -2.70 -41.28
N ASP A 176 23.09 -1.60 -40.66
CA ASP A 176 22.78 -1.33 -39.27
C ASP A 176 21.64 -0.31 -39.12
N ILE A 177 20.95 -0.35 -37.98
CA ILE A 177 19.95 0.63 -37.55
C ILE A 177 20.59 1.56 -36.54
N GLU A 178 20.52 2.86 -36.81
CA GLU A 178 20.91 3.91 -35.85
C GLU A 178 19.63 4.55 -35.32
N VAL A 179 19.45 4.54 -34.00
CA VAL A 179 18.32 5.22 -33.36
C VAL A 179 18.82 6.48 -32.69
N THR A 180 18.13 7.58 -32.90
CA THR A 180 18.39 8.85 -32.23
C THR A 180 17.17 9.30 -31.46
N THR A 181 17.36 9.84 -30.28
CA THR A 181 16.30 10.45 -29.47
C THR A 181 16.64 11.91 -29.18
N ASP A 182 15.63 12.78 -29.21
CA ASP A 182 15.72 14.20 -28.89
C ASP A 182 14.79 14.53 -27.72
N ASP A 183 15.37 15.04 -26.62
CA ASP A 183 14.68 15.53 -25.42
C ASP A 183 14.36 17.04 -25.49
N GLY A 184 14.44 17.62 -26.68
CA GLY A 184 14.22 19.04 -26.92
C GLY A 184 15.45 19.91 -26.64
N SER A 185 16.59 19.33 -26.26
CA SER A 185 17.86 20.04 -26.02
C SER A 185 19.11 19.30 -26.47
N SER A 186 19.06 17.98 -26.62
CA SER A 186 20.21 17.14 -26.96
C SER A 186 19.82 15.91 -27.78
N VAL A 187 20.68 15.56 -28.75
CA VAL A 187 20.51 14.34 -29.55
C VAL A 187 21.38 13.24 -28.95
N GLN A 188 20.75 12.13 -28.56
CA GLN A 188 21.42 10.91 -28.10
C GLN A 188 21.28 9.82 -29.16
N SER A 189 22.29 8.96 -29.30
CA SER A 189 22.31 7.90 -30.32
C SER A 189 22.46 6.53 -29.67
N CYS A 190 21.67 5.55 -30.12
CA CYS A 190 21.82 4.14 -29.81
C CYS A 190 22.40 3.40 -31.02
N GLY A 191 23.38 2.53 -30.73
CA GLY A 191 24.33 2.00 -31.69
C GLY A 191 23.77 1.22 -32.90
N PRO A 192 24.63 0.98 -33.91
CA PRO A 192 24.29 0.20 -35.10
C PRO A 192 24.00 -1.28 -34.79
N ALA A 193 22.78 -1.76 -35.06
CA ALA A 193 22.42 -3.18 -34.95
C ALA A 193 21.31 -3.63 -35.91
N ASP A 194 21.08 -4.94 -36.01
CA ASP A 194 20.03 -5.55 -36.85
C ASP A 194 18.63 -5.49 -36.20
N ASN A 195 18.57 -5.51 -34.87
CA ASN A 195 17.34 -5.34 -34.07
C ASN A 195 17.66 -4.47 -32.85
N VAL A 196 16.86 -3.43 -32.65
CA VAL A 196 17.02 -2.47 -31.56
C VAL A 196 15.71 -2.37 -30.80
N SER A 197 15.73 -2.55 -29.48
CA SER A 197 14.59 -2.33 -28.60
C SER A 197 14.82 -1.07 -27.77
N VAL A 198 13.92 -0.10 -27.86
CA VAL A 198 14.01 1.15 -27.11
C VAL A 198 12.85 1.21 -26.13
N ASP A 199 13.16 1.33 -24.85
CA ASP A 199 12.21 1.67 -23.80
C ASP A 199 12.24 3.19 -23.58
N LEU A 200 11.17 3.85 -24.01
CA LEU A 200 11.10 5.31 -23.98
C LEU A 200 10.88 5.83 -22.56
N LEU A 201 10.25 5.06 -21.66
CA LEU A 201 10.04 5.51 -20.28
C LEU A 201 11.30 5.29 -19.45
N ALA A 202 11.90 4.10 -19.54
CA ALA A 202 13.13 3.78 -18.81
C ALA A 202 14.36 4.51 -19.38
N GLY A 203 14.27 5.04 -20.61
CA GLY A 203 15.42 5.67 -21.28
C GLY A 203 16.52 4.67 -21.60
N THR A 204 16.15 3.45 -21.97
CA THR A 204 17.11 2.38 -22.29
C THR A 204 16.99 1.93 -23.73
N CYS A 205 18.11 1.56 -24.32
CA CYS A 205 18.18 1.00 -25.65
C CYS A 205 18.99 -0.29 -25.63
N SER A 206 18.39 -1.40 -26.06
CA SER A 206 18.97 -2.73 -25.99
C SER A 206 19.15 -3.34 -27.37
N TYR A 207 20.35 -3.84 -27.65
CA TYR A 207 20.69 -4.51 -28.91
C TYR A 207 21.85 -5.50 -28.69
N GLY A 208 21.77 -6.69 -29.29
CA GLY A 208 22.87 -7.67 -29.27
C GLY A 208 23.38 -8.07 -27.87
N GLY A 209 22.53 -7.97 -26.83
CA GLY A 209 22.91 -8.22 -25.42
C GLY A 209 23.64 -7.06 -24.75
N THR A 210 23.70 -5.89 -25.38
CA THR A 210 24.20 -4.64 -24.81
C THR A 210 23.00 -3.72 -24.54
N THR A 211 23.07 -2.96 -23.46
CA THR A 211 22.08 -1.92 -23.12
C THR A 211 22.81 -0.59 -22.92
N GLU A 212 22.32 0.46 -23.57
CA GLU A 212 22.82 1.83 -23.48
C GLU A 212 21.69 2.75 -22.99
N SER A 213 22.06 3.86 -22.34
CA SER A 213 21.11 4.90 -21.95
C SER A 213 20.81 5.83 -23.12
N VAL A 214 19.53 6.15 -23.29
CA VAL A 214 19.02 7.17 -24.21
C VAL A 214 18.13 8.14 -23.45
N ALA A 215 17.74 9.25 -24.07
CA ALA A 215 16.81 10.18 -23.45
C ALA A 215 15.50 9.46 -23.09
N SER A 216 15.05 9.59 -21.84
CA SER A 216 13.75 9.10 -21.41
C SER A 216 12.65 10.13 -21.68
N PHE A 217 11.44 9.63 -21.81
CA PHE A 217 10.21 10.39 -21.87
C PHE A 217 9.50 10.28 -20.52
N SER A 218 9.43 11.39 -19.78
CA SER A 218 8.69 11.49 -18.53
C SER A 218 7.20 11.71 -18.85
N GLY A 219 6.45 10.62 -19.03
CA GLY A 219 5.02 10.66 -19.42
C GLY A 219 4.05 11.15 -18.34
N SER A 220 4.41 12.16 -17.54
CA SER A 220 3.63 12.62 -16.39
C SER A 220 3.12 14.07 -16.51
N GLY A 221 1.89 14.29 -16.06
CA GLY A 221 1.32 15.62 -15.78
C GLY A 221 0.54 16.30 -16.91
N GLU A 222 0.56 15.79 -18.15
CA GLU A 222 -0.21 16.31 -19.29
C GLU A 222 -0.75 15.17 -20.18
N THR A 223 -1.65 15.48 -21.11
CA THR A 223 -2.08 14.50 -22.13
C THR A 223 -1.17 14.51 -23.35
N TYR A 224 -0.91 13.34 -23.92
CA TYR A 224 0.00 13.19 -25.07
C TYR A 224 -0.65 12.48 -26.27
N ASP A 225 -0.33 12.98 -27.46
CA ASP A 225 -0.58 12.32 -28.73
C ASP A 225 0.71 11.66 -29.22
N ILE A 226 0.59 10.41 -29.67
CA ILE A 226 1.72 9.63 -30.15
C ILE A 226 1.51 9.40 -31.65
N THR A 227 2.46 9.88 -32.45
CA THR A 227 2.41 9.78 -33.92
C THR A 227 3.61 9.01 -34.44
N PHE A 228 3.35 8.04 -35.29
CA PHE A 228 4.32 7.22 -36.00
C PHE A 228 4.34 7.68 -37.46
N GLU A 229 5.45 8.25 -37.90
CA GLU A 229 5.66 8.65 -39.29
C GLU A 229 6.60 7.67 -39.98
N ASP A 230 6.07 6.98 -40.99
CA ASP A 230 6.87 6.15 -41.89
C ASP A 230 7.31 7.02 -43.08
N GLY A 231 8.61 7.09 -43.32
CA GLY A 231 9.21 7.76 -44.48
C GLY A 231 8.80 7.20 -45.86
N GLY A 232 7.90 6.22 -45.93
CA GLY A 232 7.18 5.82 -47.14
C GLY A 232 7.33 4.34 -47.53
N GLY A 233 7.66 3.45 -46.60
CA GLY A 233 7.68 2.01 -46.85
C GLY A 233 7.59 1.19 -45.56
N SER A 234 6.75 0.14 -45.57
CA SER A 234 6.42 -0.71 -44.42
C SER A 234 7.61 -0.97 -43.49
N THR A 235 7.64 -0.27 -42.36
CA THR A 235 8.59 -0.52 -41.28
C THR A 235 8.15 -1.74 -40.47
N GLU A 236 9.00 -2.76 -40.47
CA GLU A 236 8.84 -3.97 -39.65
C GLU A 236 9.44 -3.71 -38.26
N GLY A 237 8.66 -3.95 -37.22
CA GLY A 237 9.02 -3.62 -35.84
C GLY A 237 7.85 -3.85 -34.90
N ASP A 238 8.14 -3.89 -33.61
CA ASP A 238 7.19 -4.25 -32.57
C ASP A 238 6.87 -3.02 -31.71
N LEU A 239 5.61 -2.84 -31.33
CA LEU A 239 5.14 -1.83 -30.39
C LEU A 239 4.48 -2.54 -29.22
N THR A 240 4.99 -2.28 -28.03
CA THR A 240 4.34 -2.60 -26.77
C THR A 240 4.02 -1.29 -26.07
N PHE A 241 2.73 -1.00 -25.94
CA PHE A 241 2.26 0.21 -25.28
C PHE A 241 1.22 -0.15 -24.22
N VAL A 242 1.38 0.37 -23.01
CA VAL A 242 0.39 0.28 -21.94
C VAL A 242 0.14 1.68 -21.40
N GLY A 243 -1.12 2.13 -21.46
CA GLY A 243 -1.52 3.44 -21.01
C GLY A 243 -3.02 3.66 -21.13
N ALA A 244 -3.52 4.79 -20.65
CA ALA A 244 -4.89 5.21 -20.86
C ALA A 244 -4.94 6.33 -21.91
N GLY A 245 -5.87 6.22 -22.86
CA GLY A 245 -6.01 7.15 -23.98
C GLY A 245 -6.96 6.63 -25.05
N ASN A 246 -7.08 7.38 -26.14
CA ASN A 246 -7.89 7.01 -27.31
C ASN A 246 -7.07 6.20 -28.30
N PHE A 247 -7.23 4.88 -28.26
CA PHE A 247 -6.55 3.98 -29.17
C PHE A 247 -7.18 4.01 -30.56
N TYR A 248 -6.34 3.99 -31.61
CA TYR A 248 -6.79 4.01 -33.01
C TYR A 248 -7.81 2.91 -33.34
N ASN A 249 -7.63 1.73 -32.73
CA ASN A 249 -8.56 0.62 -32.88
C ASN A 249 -8.66 -0.20 -31.59
N ASP A 250 -9.77 0.00 -30.87
CA ASP A 250 -10.09 -0.70 -29.63
C ASP A 250 -10.05 -2.23 -29.76
N SER A 251 -10.36 -2.79 -30.95
CA SER A 251 -10.39 -4.24 -31.16
C SER A 251 -9.00 -4.90 -31.13
N GLN A 252 -7.93 -4.10 -31.11
CA GLN A 252 -6.54 -4.56 -31.05
C GLN A 252 -5.92 -4.30 -29.67
N THR A 253 -6.72 -3.85 -28.71
CA THR A 253 -6.29 -3.54 -27.35
C THR A 253 -6.89 -4.52 -26.35
N SER A 254 -6.15 -4.81 -25.29
CA SER A 254 -6.63 -5.56 -24.14
C SER A 254 -6.66 -4.64 -22.92
N VAL A 255 -7.72 -4.67 -22.12
CA VAL A 255 -7.76 -3.95 -20.85
C VAL A 255 -6.81 -4.65 -19.88
N VAL A 256 -5.90 -3.90 -19.25
CA VAL A 256 -4.89 -4.43 -18.31
C VAL A 256 -4.95 -3.77 -16.93
N ASN A 257 -5.30 -2.48 -16.86
CA ASN A 257 -5.51 -1.75 -15.59
C ASN A 257 -6.92 -1.18 -15.58
N LEU A 258 -7.90 -1.93 -15.07
CA LEU A 258 -9.30 -1.50 -15.11
C LEU A 258 -9.53 -0.38 -14.09
N ALA A 259 -10.06 0.75 -14.54
CA ALA A 259 -10.48 1.83 -13.66
C ALA A 259 -11.99 1.77 -13.42
N VAL A 260 -12.42 1.98 -12.18
CA VAL A 260 -13.83 2.00 -11.77
C VAL A 260 -14.12 3.31 -11.05
N ASP A 261 -15.12 4.04 -11.54
CA ASP A 261 -15.69 5.18 -10.85
C ASP A 261 -16.68 4.71 -9.79
N LEU A 262 -16.42 5.08 -8.55
CA LEU A 262 -17.31 4.94 -7.40
C LEU A 262 -17.97 6.28 -7.15
N THR A 263 -19.28 6.35 -7.37
CA THR A 263 -20.07 7.55 -7.08
C THR A 263 -20.86 7.35 -5.81
N PHE A 264 -20.51 8.11 -4.78
CA PHE A 264 -21.20 8.15 -3.50
C PHE A 264 -22.26 9.26 -3.56
N ILE A 265 -23.50 8.92 -3.21
CA ILE A 265 -24.65 9.83 -3.26
C ILE A 265 -25.30 9.82 -1.88
N GLY A 266 -24.98 10.81 -1.06
CA GLY A 266 -25.63 11.06 0.21
C GLY A 266 -26.77 12.08 0.11
N PRO A 267 -27.45 12.37 1.24
CA PRO A 267 -28.54 13.35 1.30
C PRO A 267 -28.09 14.79 1.01
N ASP A 268 -26.86 15.15 1.38
CA ASP A 268 -26.34 16.52 1.28
C ASP A 268 -25.13 16.67 0.33
N THR A 269 -24.46 15.58 -0.03
CA THR A 269 -23.26 15.58 -0.89
C THR A 269 -23.25 14.40 -1.87
N SER A 270 -22.67 14.62 -3.05
CA SER A 270 -22.35 13.55 -3.98
C SER A 270 -20.97 13.79 -4.57
N TYR A 271 -20.13 12.76 -4.59
CA TYR A 271 -18.80 12.83 -5.20
C TYR A 271 -18.47 11.51 -5.88
N THR A 272 -17.52 11.57 -6.81
CA THR A 272 -17.04 10.43 -7.58
C THR A 272 -15.54 10.32 -7.39
N ARG A 273 -15.07 9.11 -7.09
CA ARG A 273 -13.66 8.74 -7.02
C ARG A 273 -13.40 7.61 -8.03
N THR A 274 -12.23 7.62 -8.64
CA THR A 274 -11.79 6.53 -9.53
C THR A 274 -10.80 5.65 -8.78
N ILE A 275 -11.02 4.34 -8.79
CA ILE A 275 -10.07 3.34 -8.28
C ILE A 275 -9.49 2.54 -9.45
N TRP A 276 -8.21 2.15 -9.37
CA TRP A 276 -7.58 1.27 -10.35
C TRP A 276 -7.44 -0.15 -9.80
N LEU A 277 -7.71 -1.10 -10.69
CA LEU A 277 -7.64 -2.53 -10.49
C LEU A 277 -6.55 -3.03 -11.45
N SER A 278 -5.29 -2.87 -11.06
CA SER A 278 -4.14 -3.45 -11.77
C SER A 278 -3.65 -4.68 -10.99
N GLY A 279 -3.37 -5.77 -11.71
CA GLY A 279 -2.65 -6.96 -11.24
C GLY A 279 -3.30 -7.73 -10.08
N ASP A 280 -4.11 -8.75 -10.39
CA ASP A 280 -4.07 -10.07 -9.71
C ASP A 280 -5.31 -10.92 -10.05
N PRO A 281 -5.14 -12.13 -10.62
CA PRO A 281 -6.02 -13.22 -10.32
C PRO A 281 -5.67 -13.77 -8.93
N LEU A 282 -6.46 -13.40 -7.91
CA LEU A 282 -6.63 -14.13 -6.64
C LEU A 282 -5.40 -14.21 -5.72
N SER A 283 -5.30 -13.27 -4.78
CA SER A 283 -4.89 -13.56 -3.40
C SER A 283 -5.63 -12.61 -2.46
N SER A 284 -6.17 -13.15 -1.37
CA SER A 284 -6.87 -12.40 -0.34
C SER A 284 -5.91 -12.16 0.82
N VAL A 285 -4.91 -11.32 0.63
CA VAL A 285 -4.07 -10.82 1.72
C VAL A 285 -3.92 -9.31 1.57
N ALA A 286 -3.90 -8.62 2.71
CA ALA A 286 -3.84 -7.18 2.82
C ALA A 286 -2.73 -6.59 1.94
N ARG A 287 -3.13 -5.87 0.88
CA ARG A 287 -2.33 -4.75 0.40
C ARG A 287 -2.31 -3.74 1.54
N ALA A 288 -1.26 -3.76 2.37
CA ALA A 288 -0.85 -2.56 3.07
C ALA A 288 -0.28 -1.59 2.01
N SER A 289 -1.17 -1.03 1.19
CA SER A 289 -0.92 0.26 0.56
C SER A 289 -1.41 1.28 1.57
N PRO A 290 -0.58 2.17 2.10
CA PRO A 290 -1.03 3.32 2.84
C PRO A 290 -1.42 4.40 1.82
N ALA A 291 -2.28 4.03 0.88
CA ALA A 291 -3.23 5.00 0.39
C ALA A 291 -4.25 5.40 1.50
N ASP A 292 -4.33 4.66 2.63
CA ASP A 292 -5.16 5.01 3.82
C ASP A 292 -4.76 4.25 5.14
N GLY A 293 -3.48 3.88 5.35
CA GLY A 293 -3.04 3.09 6.52
C GLY A 293 -2.12 3.86 7.46
N ALA A 294 -2.49 4.00 8.75
CA ALA A 294 -1.58 4.52 9.75
C ALA A 294 -0.62 3.43 10.25
N LEU A 295 0.64 3.79 10.53
CA LEU A 295 1.61 2.97 11.24
C LEU A 295 1.39 3.09 12.74
N TYR A 296 1.68 2.02 13.47
CA TYR A 296 1.55 2.00 14.92
C TYR A 296 2.83 1.53 15.60
N THR A 297 3.16 2.16 16.73
CA THR A 297 4.25 1.73 17.61
C THR A 297 3.86 1.94 19.06
N GLY A 298 4.42 1.15 19.97
CA GLY A 298 4.21 1.32 21.39
C GLY A 298 4.67 2.69 21.88
N SER A 299 4.11 3.13 22.99
CA SER A 299 4.58 4.30 23.73
C SER A 299 4.30 4.10 25.21
N GLY A 300 5.04 4.79 26.07
CA GLY A 300 4.89 4.63 27.54
C GLY A 300 3.50 5.00 28.09
N SER A 301 2.60 5.58 27.29
CA SER A 301 1.22 5.90 27.67
C SER A 301 0.14 5.32 26.74
N GLY A 302 0.52 4.48 25.76
CA GLY A 302 -0.41 3.90 24.81
C GLY A 302 0.22 3.57 23.47
N ILE A 303 -0.49 3.81 22.38
CA ILE A 303 -0.04 3.49 21.02
C ILE A 303 0.13 4.79 20.25
N LEU A 304 1.32 5.02 19.69
CA LEU A 304 1.57 6.12 18.78
C LEU A 304 1.08 5.72 17.39
N GLN A 305 0.16 6.51 16.84
CA GLN A 305 -0.37 6.39 15.50
C GLN A 305 0.30 7.43 14.58
N ILE A 306 0.71 6.98 13.41
CA ILE A 306 1.46 7.78 12.43
C ILE A 306 0.77 7.64 11.07
N THR A 307 0.18 8.71 10.56
CA THR A 307 -0.67 8.67 9.35
C THR A 307 0.11 8.81 8.04
N GLY A 308 1.42 9.05 8.10
CA GLY A 308 2.29 9.17 6.93
C GLY A 308 3.57 9.94 7.22
N ASN A 309 4.43 10.07 6.22
CA ASN A 309 5.65 10.87 6.32
C ASN A 309 5.35 12.37 6.26
N ASN A 310 5.96 13.13 7.16
CA ASN A 310 5.66 14.56 7.39
C ASN A 310 4.22 14.83 7.85
N SER A 311 3.58 13.84 8.47
CA SER A 311 2.22 13.95 9.00
C SER A 311 2.22 14.13 10.51
N ALA A 312 1.10 14.67 11.03
CA ALA A 312 0.88 14.74 12.46
C ALA A 312 0.80 13.32 13.05
N THR A 313 1.35 13.16 14.25
CA THR A 313 1.22 11.94 15.04
C THR A 313 0.19 12.14 16.16
N SER A 314 -0.48 11.05 16.53
CA SER A 314 -1.45 11.03 17.62
C SER A 314 -1.14 9.87 18.56
N THR A 315 -1.43 10.03 19.85
CA THR A 315 -1.31 8.92 20.80
C THR A 315 -2.69 8.46 21.20
N ILE A 316 -2.98 7.20 20.88
CA ILE A 316 -4.14 6.47 21.39
C ILE A 316 -3.81 6.08 22.82
N ASN A 317 -4.56 6.61 23.79
CA ASN A 317 -4.34 6.28 25.19
C ASN A 317 -4.92 4.89 25.46
N THR A 318 -4.12 4.01 26.03
CA THR A 318 -4.56 2.70 26.50
C THR A 318 -4.62 2.67 28.02
N SER A 319 -5.35 1.71 28.57
CA SER A 319 -5.46 1.47 30.00
C SER A 319 -4.15 0.92 30.61
N SER A 320 -3.28 0.36 29.78
CA SER A 320 -2.02 -0.27 30.14
C SER A 320 -0.99 -0.16 29.00
N GLU A 321 0.30 -0.11 29.36
CA GLU A 321 1.40 -0.04 28.40
C GLU A 321 1.41 -1.29 27.48
N PRO A 322 1.39 -1.11 26.16
CA PRO A 322 1.49 -2.22 25.22
C PRO A 322 2.83 -2.96 25.36
N LYS A 323 2.78 -4.29 25.25
CA LYS A 323 3.94 -5.21 25.25
C LYS A 323 4.04 -6.04 23.96
N GLY A 324 2.95 -6.08 23.20
CA GLY A 324 2.92 -6.60 21.84
C GLY A 324 1.80 -5.92 21.08
N LEU A 325 2.02 -5.71 19.78
CA LEU A 325 1.05 -5.12 18.86
C LEU A 325 0.80 -6.08 17.70
N GLY A 326 -0.38 -5.93 17.09
CA GLY A 326 -0.65 -6.46 15.76
C GLY A 326 -1.13 -5.36 14.82
N PRO A 327 -1.25 -5.67 13.52
CA PRO A 327 -1.67 -4.70 12.53
C PRO A 327 -3.10 -4.23 12.81
N ALA A 328 -3.36 -2.96 12.49
CA ALA A 328 -4.68 -2.38 12.64
C ALA A 328 -5.65 -2.95 11.59
N SER A 329 -6.86 -3.30 12.01
CA SER A 329 -7.90 -3.86 11.14
C SER A 329 -9.26 -3.74 11.81
N ASP A 330 -10.32 -3.79 11.01
CA ASP A 330 -11.69 -4.00 11.48
C ASP A 330 -11.85 -5.48 11.85
N VAL A 331 -11.67 -5.81 13.14
CA VAL A 331 -11.64 -7.21 13.60
C VAL A 331 -13.04 -7.73 13.88
N ASP A 332 -13.94 -6.88 14.37
CA ASP A 332 -15.32 -7.27 14.71
C ASP A 332 -16.33 -7.00 13.58
N SER A 333 -15.86 -6.48 12.44
CA SER A 333 -16.67 -6.14 11.27
C SER A 333 -17.75 -5.10 11.58
N ASP A 334 -17.47 -4.19 12.52
CA ASP A 334 -18.36 -3.07 12.86
C ASP A 334 -18.10 -1.81 12.02
N GLY A 335 -17.03 -1.83 11.21
CA GLY A 335 -16.60 -0.75 10.33
C GLY A 335 -15.57 0.18 10.96
N THR A 336 -15.27 0.03 12.25
CA THR A 336 -14.19 0.71 12.95
C THR A 336 -12.88 -0.03 12.74
N ILE A 337 -11.75 0.68 12.82
CA ILE A 337 -10.43 0.06 12.78
C ILE A 337 -9.89 -0.01 14.21
N GLU A 338 -9.51 -1.21 14.61
CA GLU A 338 -8.92 -1.47 15.92
C GLU A 338 -7.46 -1.87 15.78
N VAL A 339 -6.67 -1.50 16.80
CA VAL A 339 -5.33 -2.03 17.00
C VAL A 339 -5.40 -3.10 18.09
N PRO A 340 -5.08 -4.36 17.79
CA PRO A 340 -4.94 -5.36 18.83
C PRO A 340 -3.62 -5.13 19.59
N TYR A 341 -3.68 -5.21 20.91
CA TYR A 341 -2.50 -5.15 21.74
C TYR A 341 -2.60 -6.06 22.95
N VAL A 342 -1.46 -6.55 23.40
CA VAL A 342 -1.33 -7.26 24.68
C VAL A 342 -0.53 -6.41 25.65
N ASP A 343 -0.90 -6.45 26.93
CA ASP A 343 -0.24 -5.70 27.98
C ASP A 343 0.62 -6.54 28.94
N GLY A 344 1.28 -5.88 29.89
CA GLY A 344 2.11 -6.54 30.90
C GLY A 344 1.37 -7.49 31.86
N SER A 345 0.03 -7.50 31.87
CA SER A 345 -0.79 -8.52 32.56
C SER A 345 -1.14 -9.72 31.70
N GLY A 346 -0.91 -9.65 30.39
CA GLY A 346 -1.32 -10.66 29.43
C GLY A 346 -2.77 -10.50 28.97
N ASP A 347 -3.39 -9.35 29.22
CA ASP A 347 -4.71 -9.04 28.66
C ASP A 347 -4.54 -8.69 27.18
N LEU A 348 -5.29 -9.36 26.30
CA LEU A 348 -5.41 -8.98 24.89
C LEU A 348 -6.68 -8.16 24.68
N ARG A 349 -6.48 -6.99 24.07
CA ARG A 349 -7.51 -5.99 23.85
C ARG A 349 -7.47 -5.50 22.41
N LEU A 350 -8.62 -5.04 21.95
CA LEU A 350 -8.75 -4.15 20.80
C LEU A 350 -8.88 -2.72 21.30
N VAL A 351 -8.22 -1.77 20.65
CA VAL A 351 -8.41 -0.35 20.93
C VAL A 351 -8.67 0.43 19.64
N THR A 352 -9.68 1.29 19.66
CA THR A 352 -10.00 2.19 18.53
C THR A 352 -9.13 3.45 18.57
N SER A 353 -9.16 4.26 17.51
CA SER A 353 -8.46 5.57 17.46
C SER A 353 -8.89 6.54 18.57
N ASP A 354 -10.14 6.42 19.05
CA ASP A 354 -10.68 7.22 20.16
C ASP A 354 -10.23 6.72 21.55
N GLY A 355 -9.57 5.56 21.62
CA GLY A 355 -9.11 4.93 22.86
C GLY A 355 -10.18 4.08 23.56
N ASP A 356 -11.26 3.71 22.86
CA ASP A 356 -12.23 2.76 23.40
C ASP A 356 -11.66 1.34 23.33
N GLU A 357 -11.69 0.62 24.45
CA GLU A 357 -11.08 -0.70 24.58
C GLU A 357 -12.11 -1.82 24.75
N THR A 358 -11.90 -2.91 24.00
CA THR A 358 -12.61 -4.18 24.14
C THR A 358 -11.65 -5.27 24.59
N LEU A 359 -11.92 -5.90 25.73
CA LEU A 359 -11.14 -7.06 26.20
C LEU A 359 -11.55 -8.31 25.43
N LEU A 360 -10.58 -8.96 24.77
CA LEU A 360 -10.78 -10.23 24.08
C LEU A 360 -10.37 -11.42 24.97
N VAL A 361 -9.24 -11.30 25.65
CA VAL A 361 -8.70 -12.37 26.51
C VAL A 361 -8.26 -11.78 27.84
N ASP A 362 -8.78 -12.32 28.93
CA ASP A 362 -8.36 -11.98 30.29
C ASP A 362 -7.11 -12.80 30.65
N GLY A 363 -5.98 -12.09 30.83
CA GLY A 363 -4.68 -12.69 31.12
C GLY A 363 -4.69 -13.53 32.39
N SER A 364 -5.58 -13.27 33.35
CA SER A 364 -5.70 -14.07 34.57
C SER A 364 -6.28 -15.47 34.35
N SER A 365 -6.93 -15.70 33.21
CA SER A 365 -7.65 -16.94 32.86
C SER A 365 -6.96 -17.76 31.77
N SER A 366 -6.16 -17.10 30.93
CA SER A 366 -5.40 -17.67 29.82
C SER A 366 -4.29 -16.68 29.53
N ASN A 367 -3.05 -16.97 29.92
CA ASN A 367 -1.99 -15.99 29.70
C ASN A 367 -1.55 -16.06 28.23
N ILE A 368 -1.46 -14.90 27.62
CA ILE A 368 -0.80 -14.69 26.34
C ILE A 368 0.69 -14.54 26.65
N ASP A 369 1.56 -14.99 25.75
CA ASP A 369 2.98 -14.64 25.87
C ASP A 369 3.09 -13.13 25.70
N ASN A 370 3.44 -12.42 26.77
CA ASN A 370 3.49 -10.97 26.81
C ASN A 370 4.90 -10.44 27.05
N ASP A 371 5.91 -11.32 26.96
CA ASP A 371 7.32 -10.97 26.92
C ASP A 371 7.77 -11.09 25.47
N LYS A 372 7.90 -9.94 24.79
CA LYS A 372 8.35 -9.87 23.39
C LYS A 372 7.49 -10.77 22.48
N THR A 373 6.29 -10.30 22.16
CA THR A 373 5.39 -11.00 21.24
C THR A 373 4.94 -10.09 20.10
N ARG A 374 4.36 -10.71 19.08
CA ARG A 374 3.63 -10.06 18.00
C ARG A 374 2.29 -10.75 17.84
N LEU A 375 1.28 -9.94 17.57
CA LEU A 375 -0.07 -10.39 17.25
C LEU A 375 -0.28 -10.32 15.74
N ALA A 376 -1.10 -11.22 15.22
CA ALA A 376 -1.55 -11.15 13.85
C ALA A 376 -3.07 -10.93 13.80
N VAL A 377 -3.54 -10.28 12.75
CA VAL A 377 -4.97 -10.17 12.45
C VAL A 377 -5.22 -10.72 11.06
N GLY A 378 -6.31 -11.48 10.92
CA GLY A 378 -6.73 -11.95 9.62
C GLY A 378 -7.66 -13.14 9.71
N THR A 379 -7.65 -13.93 8.64
CA THR A 379 -8.41 -15.17 8.54
C THR A 379 -7.46 -16.30 8.15
N TRP A 380 -7.63 -17.47 8.74
CA TRP A 380 -6.87 -18.65 8.36
C TRP A 380 -7.74 -19.90 8.43
N ASN A 381 -7.61 -20.78 7.44
CA ASN A 381 -8.34 -22.04 7.34
C ASN A 381 -9.87 -21.89 7.52
N GLY A 382 -10.44 -20.86 6.88
CA GLY A 382 -11.87 -20.57 6.90
C GLY A 382 -12.40 -19.98 8.20
N SER A 383 -11.54 -19.44 9.06
CA SER A 383 -11.97 -18.65 10.22
C SER A 383 -12.67 -17.35 9.83
N ASP A 384 -13.50 -16.83 10.73
CA ASP A 384 -13.87 -15.42 10.72
C ASP A 384 -12.64 -14.56 11.13
N PRO A 385 -12.64 -13.23 10.87
CA PRO A 385 -11.58 -12.34 11.28
C PRO A 385 -11.24 -12.50 12.77
N SER A 386 -9.98 -12.77 13.06
CA SER A 386 -9.52 -13.13 14.40
C SER A 386 -8.19 -12.45 14.72
N VAL A 387 -7.90 -12.30 16.00
CA VAL A 387 -6.55 -12.04 16.47
C VAL A 387 -5.86 -13.36 16.78
N PHE A 388 -4.71 -13.62 16.15
CA PHE A 388 -3.87 -14.79 16.39
C PHE A 388 -2.67 -14.41 17.27
N TYR A 389 -2.31 -15.29 18.19
CA TYR A 389 -1.28 -15.02 19.18
C TYR A 389 -0.64 -16.32 19.71
N ALA A 390 0.58 -16.18 20.24
CA ALA A 390 1.22 -17.22 21.04
C ALA A 390 0.69 -17.17 22.48
N ASN A 391 0.21 -18.30 22.99
CA ASN A 391 -0.24 -18.41 24.38
C ASN A 391 0.90 -18.83 25.32
N ASP A 392 0.65 -18.86 26.62
CA ASP A 392 1.61 -19.20 27.67
C ASP A 392 2.11 -20.66 27.68
N THR A 393 1.47 -21.52 26.90
CA THR A 393 1.96 -22.88 26.62
C THR A 393 2.81 -22.94 25.35
N SER A 394 3.14 -21.79 24.78
CA SER A 394 3.82 -21.64 23.49
C SER A 394 3.03 -22.28 22.33
N ALA A 395 1.71 -22.38 22.45
CA ALA A 395 0.84 -22.84 21.39
C ALA A 395 0.21 -21.64 20.65
N ILE A 396 -0.21 -21.84 19.41
CA ILE A 396 -0.86 -20.80 18.61
C ILE A 396 -2.36 -20.86 18.91
N SER A 397 -2.94 -19.73 19.30
CA SER A 397 -4.37 -19.57 19.55
C SER A 397 -4.92 -18.41 18.74
N ARG A 398 -6.24 -18.40 18.54
CA ARG A 398 -6.96 -17.27 17.95
C ARG A 398 -8.20 -16.93 18.76
N VAL A 399 -8.64 -15.68 18.69
CA VAL A 399 -9.87 -15.23 19.32
C VAL A 399 -10.64 -14.31 18.38
N GLU A 400 -11.94 -14.56 18.28
CA GLU A 400 -12.90 -13.70 17.59
C GLU A 400 -13.57 -12.78 18.63
N PRO A 401 -13.93 -11.53 18.28
CA PRO A 401 -14.60 -10.62 19.20
C PRO A 401 -15.90 -11.21 19.77
N GLY A 402 -15.95 -11.34 21.10
CA GLY A 402 -17.11 -11.88 21.83
C GLY A 402 -17.15 -13.41 21.97
N GLU A 403 -16.17 -14.14 21.43
CA GLU A 403 -16.06 -15.59 21.53
C GLU A 403 -14.91 -16.03 22.45
N ASP A 404 -14.92 -17.30 22.87
CA ASP A 404 -13.83 -17.89 23.65
C ASP A 404 -12.61 -18.20 22.74
N PRO A 405 -11.37 -18.09 23.25
CA PRO A 405 -10.18 -18.48 22.51
C PRO A 405 -10.20 -19.92 21.98
N VAL A 406 -9.71 -20.09 20.76
CA VAL A 406 -9.59 -21.38 20.07
C VAL A 406 -8.11 -21.72 19.86
N LEU A 407 -7.71 -22.93 20.27
CA LEU A 407 -6.41 -23.48 19.97
C LEU A 407 -6.29 -23.78 18.46
N VAL A 408 -5.28 -23.20 17.81
CA VAL A 408 -5.00 -23.40 16.38
C VAL A 408 -4.01 -24.53 16.20
N ALA A 409 -2.85 -24.47 16.87
CA ALA A 409 -1.80 -25.46 16.74
C ALA A 409 -0.89 -25.53 17.98
N GLU A 410 -0.20 -26.66 18.15
CA GLU A 410 0.86 -26.86 19.15
C GLU A 410 2.17 -27.22 18.43
N PRO A 411 2.90 -26.24 17.86
CA PRO A 411 4.15 -26.52 17.16
C PRO A 411 5.17 -27.20 18.08
N ASP A 412 5.96 -28.14 17.55
CA ASP A 412 6.92 -28.94 18.35
C ASP A 412 7.93 -28.09 19.13
N ASN A 413 8.34 -26.95 18.57
CA ASN A 413 9.24 -26.00 19.22
C ASN A 413 8.49 -24.79 19.82
N GLY A 414 7.17 -24.86 19.91
CA GLY A 414 6.29 -23.77 20.34
C GLY A 414 6.30 -22.56 19.40
N ALA A 415 5.56 -21.52 19.76
CA ALA A 415 5.50 -20.21 19.13
C ALA A 415 5.72 -19.11 20.18
N ASN A 416 6.38 -18.01 19.78
CA ASN A 416 6.52 -16.78 20.58
C ASN A 416 5.78 -15.58 19.95
N ALA A 417 5.64 -15.57 18.63
CA ALA A 417 5.01 -14.48 17.90
C ALA A 417 4.27 -15.04 16.69
N VAL A 418 3.09 -14.51 16.41
CA VAL A 418 2.34 -14.82 15.19
C VAL A 418 2.38 -13.61 14.28
N ILE A 419 2.69 -13.83 13.01
CA ILE A 419 2.99 -12.77 12.07
C ILE A 419 1.77 -12.40 11.23
N GLY A 420 1.17 -13.41 10.61
CA GLY A 420 0.10 -13.23 9.64
C GLY A 420 -0.15 -14.52 8.86
N SER A 421 -1.11 -14.46 7.95
CA SER A 421 -1.41 -15.55 7.03
C SER A 421 -1.23 -15.08 5.60
N ALA A 422 -0.50 -15.85 4.79
CA ALA A 422 -0.35 -15.63 3.36
C ALA A 422 0.23 -16.87 2.67
N ASP A 423 0.06 -16.95 1.35
CA ASP A 423 0.70 -17.95 0.47
C ASP A 423 2.21 -17.71 0.40
N ILE A 424 2.94 -18.31 1.34
CA ILE A 424 4.39 -18.07 1.52
C ILE A 424 5.26 -19.06 0.73
N ASP A 425 4.64 -20.14 0.24
CA ASP A 425 5.31 -21.18 -0.54
C ASP A 425 4.88 -21.25 -2.01
N GLY A 426 3.90 -20.43 -2.41
CA GLY A 426 3.45 -20.23 -3.78
C GLY A 426 2.57 -21.36 -4.30
N ASP A 427 1.90 -22.11 -3.41
CA ASP A 427 1.04 -23.24 -3.77
C ASP A 427 -0.42 -22.84 -4.05
N GLY A 428 -0.79 -21.59 -3.73
CA GLY A 428 -2.13 -21.02 -3.88
C GLY A 428 -3.02 -21.13 -2.64
N THR A 429 -2.46 -21.56 -1.50
CA THR A 429 -3.10 -21.64 -0.18
C THR A 429 -2.44 -20.65 0.76
N ASP A 430 -3.14 -20.17 1.80
CA ASP A 430 -2.52 -19.28 2.79
C ASP A 430 -2.00 -20.10 3.99
N GLU A 431 -0.73 -19.92 4.34
CA GLU A 431 -0.10 -20.52 5.50
C GLU A 431 -0.07 -19.54 6.67
N LEU A 432 -0.15 -20.04 7.91
CA LEU A 432 -0.01 -19.18 9.09
C LEU A 432 1.45 -19.07 9.49
N VAL A 433 2.02 -17.87 9.36
CA VAL A 433 3.44 -17.60 9.61
C VAL A 433 3.67 -17.21 11.07
N PHE A 434 4.71 -17.76 11.69
CA PHE A 434 5.04 -17.52 13.09
C PHE A 434 6.55 -17.65 13.38
N ALA A 435 6.98 -17.06 14.50
CA ALA A 435 8.29 -17.29 15.08
C ALA A 435 8.20 -18.38 16.15
N ASP A 436 9.01 -19.44 16.02
CA ASP A 436 9.03 -20.53 16.98
C ASP A 436 9.78 -20.19 18.28
N GLY A 437 9.75 -21.11 19.26
CA GLY A 437 10.43 -20.95 20.56
C GLY A 437 11.97 -20.81 20.51
N SER A 438 12.59 -21.11 19.36
CA SER A 438 14.01 -20.90 19.08
C SER A 438 14.24 -19.69 18.16
N GLN A 439 13.22 -18.85 17.99
CA GLN A 439 13.22 -17.66 17.14
C GLN A 439 13.54 -18.01 15.68
N THR A 440 13.12 -19.19 15.22
CA THR A 440 13.19 -19.56 13.81
C THR A 440 11.86 -19.24 13.15
N LEU A 441 11.92 -18.63 11.96
CA LEU A 441 10.74 -18.34 11.17
C LEU A 441 10.14 -19.62 10.56
N ARG A 442 8.82 -19.80 10.72
CA ARG A 442 8.06 -20.99 10.34
C ARG A 442 6.75 -20.59 9.67
N TYR A 443 6.17 -21.54 8.94
CA TYR A 443 4.76 -21.48 8.56
C TYR A 443 4.05 -22.78 8.91
N LEU A 444 2.75 -22.66 9.16
CA LEU A 444 1.83 -23.75 9.46
C LEU A 444 0.90 -23.97 8.26
N GLU A 445 0.94 -25.19 7.76
CA GLU A 445 0.10 -25.69 6.67
C GLU A 445 -1.34 -25.93 7.11
N ASP A 446 -2.25 -25.99 6.14
CA ASP A 446 -3.68 -26.26 6.40
C ASP A 446 -3.93 -27.63 7.08
N ASP A 447 -3.04 -28.59 6.83
CA ASP A 447 -3.05 -29.93 7.40
C ASP A 447 -2.45 -30.02 8.82
N GLY A 448 -1.92 -28.88 9.31
CA GLY A 448 -1.31 -28.71 10.62
C GLY A 448 0.17 -29.08 10.69
N SER A 449 0.82 -29.42 9.57
CA SER A 449 2.27 -29.58 9.51
C SER A 449 2.98 -28.22 9.55
N THR A 450 4.23 -28.22 10.01
CA THR A 450 5.03 -27.00 10.17
C THR A 450 6.31 -27.12 9.37
N GLU A 451 6.58 -26.10 8.58
CA GLU A 451 7.78 -26.00 7.75
C GLU A 451 8.59 -24.74 8.11
N THR A 452 9.75 -24.57 7.49
CA THR A 452 10.74 -23.54 7.88
C THR A 452 10.86 -22.48 6.79
N ILE A 453 11.07 -21.21 7.16
CA ILE A 453 11.31 -20.12 6.20
C ILE A 453 12.77 -19.67 6.28
N PRO A 454 13.59 -19.86 5.23
CA PRO A 454 13.29 -20.67 4.04
C PRO A 454 13.44 -22.16 4.35
N ASN A 455 12.87 -23.00 3.46
CA ASN A 455 12.91 -24.46 3.59
C ASN A 455 14.34 -25.02 3.61
N SER A 456 15.32 -24.23 3.18
CA SER A 456 16.73 -24.61 3.02
C SER A 456 17.62 -24.35 4.25
N GLY A 457 17.14 -23.64 5.28
CA GLY A 457 18.02 -23.27 6.40
C GLY A 457 17.41 -22.50 7.56
N GLY A 458 16.26 -21.84 7.36
CA GLY A 458 15.60 -21.03 8.38
C GLY A 458 16.28 -19.68 8.65
N VAL A 459 15.47 -18.63 8.78
CA VAL A 459 15.88 -17.33 9.30
C VAL A 459 15.85 -17.37 10.83
N SER A 460 16.96 -17.00 11.46
CA SER A 460 17.09 -16.87 12.91
C SER A 460 16.86 -15.42 13.34
N LEU A 461 15.71 -15.16 13.94
CA LEU A 461 15.26 -13.83 14.32
C LEU A 461 16.02 -13.31 15.55
N GLY A 462 16.26 -12.01 15.56
CA GLY A 462 16.72 -11.28 16.73
C GLY A 462 15.65 -11.26 17.83
N SER A 463 16.09 -11.24 19.08
CA SER A 463 15.20 -11.25 20.25
C SER A 463 15.69 -10.40 21.44
N SER A 464 16.66 -9.51 21.24
CA SER A 464 17.22 -8.71 22.33
C SER A 464 16.23 -7.72 22.94
N ASP A 465 15.38 -7.12 22.12
CA ASP A 465 14.47 -6.03 22.50
C ASP A 465 13.01 -6.46 22.33
N GLY A 466 12.55 -6.70 21.10
CA GLY A 466 11.33 -7.42 20.74
C GLY A 466 11.66 -8.75 20.06
N ILE A 467 10.74 -9.33 19.29
CA ILE A 467 11.06 -10.39 18.32
C ILE A 467 11.15 -9.75 16.94
N GLY A 468 12.24 -9.97 16.22
CA GLY A 468 12.48 -9.43 14.87
C GLY A 468 11.56 -10.02 13.78
N SER A 469 10.35 -10.46 14.12
CA SER A 469 9.35 -11.00 13.20
C SER A 469 8.54 -9.87 12.57
N GLY A 470 8.73 -9.62 11.29
CA GLY A 470 8.13 -8.50 10.55
C GLY A 470 6.85 -8.83 9.80
N GLY A 471 6.29 -7.83 9.11
CA GLY A 471 5.09 -7.98 8.29
C GLY A 471 5.33 -8.78 7.00
N ILE A 472 4.23 -9.30 6.45
CA ILE A 472 4.20 -10.00 5.16
C ILE A 472 3.76 -9.00 4.08
N ALA A 473 4.54 -8.87 3.02
CA ALA A 473 4.21 -8.05 1.86
C ALA A 473 5.00 -8.51 0.63
N ASP A 474 4.55 -8.08 -0.55
CA ASP A 474 5.37 -8.07 -1.76
C ASP A 474 6.29 -6.84 -1.67
N TYR A 475 7.53 -7.06 -1.22
CA TYR A 475 8.49 -5.99 -0.98
C TYR A 475 9.25 -5.57 -2.24
N ASP A 476 9.28 -6.39 -3.29
CA ASP A 476 10.11 -6.15 -4.48
C ASP A 476 9.31 -6.05 -5.79
N GLY A 477 7.99 -6.14 -5.68
CA GLY A 477 7.02 -5.91 -6.74
C GLY A 477 6.89 -7.07 -7.72
N ASP A 478 7.36 -8.26 -7.36
CA ASP A 478 7.35 -9.44 -8.24
C ASP A 478 6.04 -10.23 -8.20
N GLY A 479 5.13 -9.88 -7.28
CA GLY A 479 3.82 -10.49 -7.08
C GLY A 479 3.81 -11.65 -6.08
N GLU A 480 4.96 -12.05 -5.54
CA GLU A 480 5.07 -13.03 -4.47
C GLU A 480 5.28 -12.31 -3.13
N VAL A 481 4.70 -12.86 -2.06
CA VAL A 481 4.83 -12.26 -0.73
C VAL A 481 6.01 -12.84 0.03
N ALA A 482 6.65 -12.01 0.83
CA ALA A 482 7.73 -12.43 1.70
C ALA A 482 7.57 -11.83 3.10
N VAL A 483 8.28 -12.40 4.07
CA VAL A 483 8.35 -11.91 5.45
C VAL A 483 9.57 -11.03 5.60
N ALA A 484 9.38 -9.77 6.02
CA ALA A 484 10.49 -8.97 6.53
C ALA A 484 10.86 -9.45 7.93
N ALA A 485 12.15 -9.43 8.26
CA ALA A 485 12.66 -9.86 9.54
C ALA A 485 13.88 -9.05 9.95
N VAL A 486 14.15 -9.00 11.25
CA VAL A 486 15.42 -8.54 11.81
C VAL A 486 16.11 -9.73 12.47
N ASP A 487 17.32 -10.05 12.02
CA ASP A 487 18.09 -11.17 12.54
C ASP A 487 18.82 -10.84 13.86
N GLY A 488 19.48 -11.84 14.45
CA GLY A 488 20.29 -11.65 15.67
C GLY A 488 21.52 -10.76 15.50
N GLY A 489 21.86 -10.37 14.27
CA GLY A 489 22.94 -9.47 13.90
C GLY A 489 22.49 -8.04 13.59
N ASN A 490 21.21 -7.70 13.81
CA ASN A 490 20.60 -6.41 13.48
C ASN A 490 20.45 -6.16 11.97
N ASN A 491 20.55 -7.20 11.13
CA ASN A 491 20.35 -7.10 9.69
C ASN A 491 18.86 -7.26 9.35
N ILE A 492 18.41 -6.57 8.32
CA ILE A 492 17.09 -6.77 7.73
C ILE A 492 17.19 -7.92 6.74
N VAL A 493 16.30 -8.90 6.87
CA VAL A 493 16.19 -10.09 6.02
C VAL A 493 14.79 -10.13 5.44
N ILE A 494 14.67 -10.41 4.14
CA ILE A 494 13.39 -10.68 3.49
C ILE A 494 13.41 -12.15 3.07
N ALA A 495 12.40 -12.91 3.47
CA ALA A 495 12.40 -14.36 3.29
C ALA A 495 11.03 -14.95 3.00
N ASP A 496 11.02 -15.94 2.11
CA ASP A 496 9.88 -16.77 1.74
C ASP A 496 10.26 -18.27 1.87
N ALA A 497 9.41 -19.19 1.43
CA ALA A 497 9.74 -20.62 1.49
C ALA A 497 10.91 -21.01 0.56
N SER A 498 11.15 -20.24 -0.50
CA SER A 498 12.15 -20.48 -1.56
C SER A 498 13.56 -20.03 -1.15
N GLY A 499 13.68 -18.97 -0.37
CA GLY A 499 14.96 -18.38 0.01
C GLY A 499 14.84 -17.20 0.98
N ASP A 500 16.01 -16.67 1.34
CA ASP A 500 16.15 -15.46 2.14
C ASP A 500 17.26 -14.59 1.54
N GLU A 501 17.08 -13.27 1.65
CA GLU A 501 18.09 -12.29 1.26
C GLU A 501 18.27 -11.27 2.39
N SER A 502 19.52 -10.93 2.71
CA SER A 502 19.84 -9.92 3.72
C SER A 502 20.19 -8.61 3.04
N ILE A 503 19.53 -7.51 3.42
CA ILE A 503 19.84 -6.19 2.88
C ILE A 503 21.20 -5.72 3.41
N GLY A 504 22.19 -5.75 2.52
CA GLY A 504 23.58 -5.42 2.79
C GLY A 504 24.00 -4.07 2.23
N SER A 505 25.26 -3.72 2.48
CA SER A 505 25.85 -2.47 2.01
C SER A 505 25.95 -2.35 0.49
N SER A 506 25.90 -3.47 -0.25
CA SER A 506 25.89 -3.45 -1.72
C SER A 506 24.56 -2.98 -2.29
N ASP A 507 23.50 -3.07 -1.51
CA ASP A 507 22.13 -2.94 -2.00
C ASP A 507 21.59 -1.53 -1.74
N VAL A 508 22.22 -0.82 -0.79
CA VAL A 508 21.86 0.52 -0.33
C VAL A 508 22.66 1.61 -1.05
N ASP A 509 21.97 2.65 -1.52
CA ASP A 509 22.61 3.86 -2.03
C ASP A 509 23.44 4.53 -0.92
N GLY A 510 24.67 4.90 -1.25
CA GLY A 510 25.65 5.39 -0.29
C GLY A 510 26.39 4.31 0.50
N GLY A 511 26.06 3.03 0.33
CA GLY A 511 26.90 1.89 0.71
C GLY A 511 26.96 1.56 2.20
N THR A 512 25.94 1.91 2.98
CA THR A 512 25.84 1.59 4.42
C THR A 512 24.62 0.70 4.64
N ALA A 513 24.83 -0.53 5.10
CA ALA A 513 23.74 -1.45 5.40
C ALA A 513 22.82 -0.90 6.51
N PRO A 514 21.52 -1.25 6.50
CA PRO A 514 20.63 -0.93 7.61
C PRO A 514 21.09 -1.60 8.91
N ASP A 515 20.85 -0.91 10.03
CA ASP A 515 21.11 -1.39 11.39
C ASP A 515 19.81 -1.26 12.19
N ALA A 516 19.06 -2.35 12.25
CA ALA A 516 17.71 -2.40 12.79
C ALA A 516 17.69 -2.95 14.21
N THR A 517 16.86 -2.37 15.08
CA THR A 517 16.55 -2.93 16.40
C THR A 517 15.93 -4.31 16.20
N GLN A 518 16.25 -5.26 17.08
CA GLN A 518 15.67 -6.62 17.04
C GLN A 518 14.22 -6.57 17.52
N SER A 519 13.35 -6.00 16.69
CA SER A 519 11.94 -5.71 16.93
C SER A 519 11.17 -5.86 15.62
N PRO A 520 9.84 -6.01 15.65
CA PRO A 520 9.03 -6.16 14.44
C PRO A 520 9.22 -5.01 13.42
N PRO A 521 9.65 -5.29 12.16
CA PRO A 521 9.46 -4.37 11.05
C PRO A 521 8.05 -4.55 10.40
N THR A 522 7.66 -3.62 9.54
CA THR A 522 6.39 -3.69 8.78
C THR A 522 6.53 -3.09 7.38
N ALA A 523 5.50 -3.28 6.56
CA ALA A 523 5.42 -2.77 5.20
C ALA A 523 4.45 -1.59 5.15
N ALA A 524 4.84 -0.50 4.48
CA ALA A 524 3.96 0.63 4.17
C ALA A 524 4.52 1.45 3.00
N ASP A 525 3.73 1.60 1.94
CA ASP A 525 3.91 2.45 0.75
C ASP A 525 3.81 3.96 1.07
N ILE A 526 4.75 4.47 1.89
CA ILE A 526 4.71 5.77 2.55
C ILE A 526 4.78 6.96 1.59
N ASP A 527 5.22 6.74 0.35
CA ASP A 527 5.31 7.77 -0.68
C ASP A 527 4.28 7.64 -1.82
N ASP A 528 3.28 6.75 -1.65
CA ASP A 528 2.14 6.53 -2.56
C ASP A 528 2.54 6.13 -3.99
N ASP A 529 3.68 5.45 -4.17
CA ASP A 529 4.13 4.94 -5.47
C ASP A 529 3.52 3.56 -5.83
N GLY A 530 2.90 2.91 -4.85
CA GLY A 530 2.21 1.63 -4.98
C GLY A 530 3.05 0.39 -4.69
N VAL A 531 4.33 0.56 -4.32
CA VAL A 531 5.24 -0.47 -3.80
C VAL A 531 5.53 -0.17 -2.33
N PRO A 532 5.33 -1.12 -1.40
CA PRO A 532 5.51 -0.81 0.01
C PRO A 532 6.98 -0.68 0.43
N GLU A 533 7.31 0.42 1.10
CA GLU A 533 8.57 0.54 1.84
C GLU A 533 8.61 -0.37 3.08
N LEU A 534 9.82 -0.80 3.46
CA LEU A 534 10.07 -1.58 4.66
C LEU A 534 10.41 -0.65 5.82
N MET A 535 9.51 -0.55 6.78
CA MET A 535 9.62 0.27 7.99
C MET A 535 10.27 -0.52 9.13
N TYR A 536 11.20 0.10 9.85
CA TYR A 536 11.87 -0.51 11.01
C TYR A 536 12.32 0.54 12.04
N VAL A 537 12.59 0.10 13.27
CA VAL A 537 13.20 0.95 14.30
C VAL A 537 14.72 0.88 14.16
N SER A 538 15.39 2.01 13.98
CA SER A 538 16.86 2.04 13.90
C SER A 538 17.51 1.70 15.25
N ASN A 539 18.46 0.77 15.24
CA ASN A 539 19.27 0.43 16.43
C ASN A 539 20.24 1.56 16.84
N THR A 540 20.58 2.44 15.90
CA THR A 540 21.54 3.53 16.15
C THR A 540 20.93 4.66 16.97
N ASP A 541 19.68 5.03 16.70
CA ASP A 541 19.05 6.20 17.32
C ASP A 541 17.60 6.03 17.77
N GLY A 542 17.01 4.85 17.59
CA GLY A 542 15.66 4.51 18.05
C GLY A 542 14.53 5.14 17.26
N ASN A 543 14.81 5.78 16.12
CA ASN A 543 13.77 6.38 15.28
C ASN A 543 13.28 5.41 14.21
N ILE A 544 12.03 5.60 13.80
CA ILE A 544 11.43 4.88 12.68
C ILE A 544 12.14 5.32 11.40
N THR A 545 12.61 4.33 10.67
CA THR A 545 13.39 4.45 9.44
C THR A 545 12.75 3.52 8.42
N TYR A 546 12.88 3.84 7.13
CA TYR A 546 12.34 3.02 6.07
C TYR A 546 13.32 2.82 4.93
N LEU A 547 13.20 1.65 4.30
CA LEU A 547 13.91 1.29 3.09
C LEU A 547 12.98 1.52 1.89
N ASP A 548 13.43 2.36 0.99
CA ASP A 548 12.70 2.81 -0.20
C ASP A 548 13.41 2.29 -1.46
N ASN A 549 12.67 2.10 -2.55
CA ASN A 549 13.12 1.52 -3.83
C ASN A 549 13.70 0.10 -3.66
N ILE A 550 13.00 -0.76 -2.92
CA ILE A 550 13.31 -2.20 -2.92
C ILE A 550 12.82 -2.76 -4.26
N GLU A 551 13.75 -3.19 -5.11
CA GLU A 551 13.45 -3.74 -6.44
C GLU A 551 13.71 -5.24 -6.53
N ALA A 552 12.99 -5.90 -7.44
CA ALA A 552 13.12 -7.32 -7.73
C ALA A 552 14.58 -7.79 -7.85
N GLY A 553 14.93 -8.77 -7.03
CA GLY A 553 16.21 -9.48 -7.09
C GLY A 553 17.34 -8.91 -6.21
N TYR A 554 17.09 -7.83 -5.44
CA TYR A 554 17.98 -7.23 -4.44
C TYR A 554 19.41 -6.87 -4.94
N GLY A 555 19.96 -5.72 -4.53
CA GLY A 555 21.37 -5.39 -4.86
C GLY A 555 21.61 -4.59 -6.15
N SER A 556 20.59 -3.88 -6.61
CA SER A 556 20.66 -2.77 -7.57
C SER A 556 21.50 -1.59 -7.05
N GLY A 557 21.71 -1.50 -5.73
CA GLY A 557 22.51 -0.43 -5.09
C GLY A 557 21.78 0.91 -5.03
N ASN A 558 20.45 0.89 -5.16
CA ASN A 558 19.57 2.05 -5.18
C ASN A 558 18.62 2.12 -3.99
N ILE A 559 18.66 1.15 -3.05
CA ILE A 559 17.81 1.20 -1.86
C ILE A 559 18.16 2.45 -1.07
N GLU A 560 17.21 3.32 -0.85
CA GLU A 560 17.42 4.52 -0.06
C GLU A 560 16.98 4.28 1.39
N ILE A 561 17.83 4.68 2.35
CA ILE A 561 17.48 4.66 3.78
C ILE A 561 17.01 6.04 4.18
N ARG A 562 15.74 6.17 4.56
CA ARG A 562 15.11 7.44 4.92
C ARG A 562 14.52 7.37 6.31
N LYS A 563 14.49 8.51 7.01
CA LYS A 563 13.84 8.60 8.33
C LYS A 563 12.39 9.02 8.15
N LEU A 564 11.52 8.42 8.94
CA LEU A 564 10.15 8.91 9.04
C LEU A 564 10.13 10.14 9.95
N THR A 565 9.55 11.23 9.45
CA THR A 565 9.46 12.50 10.16
C THR A 565 8.01 12.93 10.37
N ASP A 566 7.76 13.70 11.41
CA ASP A 566 6.45 14.32 11.67
C ASP A 566 6.26 15.62 10.85
N GLU A 567 5.13 16.28 11.04
CA GLU A 567 4.78 17.55 10.37
C GLU A 567 5.78 18.70 10.59
N ASP A 568 6.57 18.65 11.67
CA ASP A 568 7.62 19.61 11.98
C ASP A 568 8.98 19.22 11.37
N GLY A 569 9.07 18.03 10.78
CA GLY A 569 10.29 17.44 10.22
C GLY A 569 11.18 16.78 11.28
N ASP A 570 10.66 16.57 12.49
CA ASP A 570 11.38 15.88 13.56
C ASP A 570 11.26 14.35 13.37
N PRO A 571 12.35 13.58 13.57
CA PRO A 571 12.29 12.11 13.48
C PRO A 571 11.34 11.51 14.51
N ILE A 572 10.55 10.53 14.08
CA ILE A 572 9.57 9.87 14.94
C ILE A 572 10.24 8.70 15.68
N PRO A 573 10.18 8.63 17.03
CA PRO A 573 10.72 7.50 17.79
C PRO A 573 9.85 6.25 17.61
N GLY A 574 10.49 5.09 17.55
CA GLY A 574 9.82 3.79 17.63
C GLY A 574 10.06 3.11 18.98
N ASP A 575 9.12 2.27 19.41
CA ASP A 575 9.30 1.44 20.59
C ASP A 575 10.08 0.15 20.26
N PRO A 576 11.20 -0.13 20.94
CA PRO A 576 12.06 -1.25 20.60
C PRO A 576 11.50 -2.62 20.99
N GLU A 577 10.44 -2.69 21.80
CA GLU A 577 9.80 -3.96 22.19
C GLU A 577 8.71 -4.35 21.18
N THR A 578 7.83 -3.41 20.85
CA THR A 578 6.71 -3.60 19.92
C THR A 578 7.06 -3.37 18.45
N GLY A 579 8.15 -2.64 18.16
CA GLY A 579 8.56 -2.31 16.80
C GLY A 579 7.59 -1.36 16.12
N VAL A 580 7.37 -1.57 14.82
CA VAL A 580 6.35 -0.85 14.02
C VAL A 580 5.46 -1.88 13.36
N THR A 581 4.15 -1.63 13.33
CA THR A 581 3.16 -2.49 12.67
C THR A 581 2.24 -1.73 11.74
#